data_AF-A0A800JFA8-F1
#
_entry.id   AF-A0A800JFA8-F1
#
_cell.length_a   1.000
_cell.length_b   1.000
_cell.length_c   1.000
_cell.angle_alpha   90.00
_cell.angle_beta   90.00
_cell.angle_gamma   90.00
#
_symmetry.space_group_name_H-M   'P 1'
#
loop_
_entity.id
_entity.type
_entity.pdbx_description
1 polymer ?
#
loop_
_entity_poly.entity_id
_entity_poly.type
_entity_poly.pdbx_seq_one_letter_code
_entity_poly.pdbx_strand_id
1 'polypeptide(L)'
;LSRDSAKDYCTTFWRHDIYSGNSKSNPVLGEFFVDLHAQLHGGCSWNGFEHNVFYLNLPGEGFVNVAFLLGVSHEFDSRMVVGADFDADGRPDLLVTQLSAKNRGSSELLHLIKNNWETSGSWIGVRLRGRPGISPLGAMVKIKTGDKTLIHPVTSGDSLWAQHPAIVHFGLGNLKTVETLEINWGNGETTRIENPKVNQYHLAQPK
;
A
#
# COMPACT_ATOMS: atom_id res chain seq x y z
N LEU A 1 19.07 1.25 -2.77
CA LEU A 1 19.94 1.50 -1.62
C LEU A 1 20.41 2.94 -1.70
N SER A 2 19.84 3.87 -0.92
CA SER A 2 20.34 5.24 -0.79
C SER A 2 21.80 5.23 -0.35
N ARG A 3 22.63 6.06 -1.00
CA ARG A 3 24.07 6.23 -0.72
C ARG A 3 24.34 7.69 -0.40
N ASP A 4 25.58 8.07 -0.11
CA ASP A 4 25.97 9.46 0.20
C ASP A 4 25.97 10.41 -1.03
N SER A 5 25.33 10.01 -2.13
CA SER A 5 25.35 10.73 -3.41
C SER A 5 23.98 10.67 -4.08
N ALA A 6 23.51 11.82 -4.56
CA ALA A 6 22.28 11.95 -5.34
C ALA A 6 22.39 11.38 -6.77
N LYS A 7 23.56 10.87 -7.18
CA LYS A 7 23.67 10.13 -8.46
C LYS A 7 22.86 8.83 -8.35
N ASP A 8 21.84 8.71 -9.18
CA ASP A 8 21.05 7.48 -9.32
C ASP A 8 21.50 6.65 -10.52
N TYR A 9 21.35 5.33 -10.39
CA TYR A 9 21.51 4.38 -11.48
C TYR A 9 20.18 4.10 -12.20
N CYS A 10 19.06 4.45 -11.58
CA CYS A 10 17.73 4.15 -12.09
C CYS A 10 17.52 4.72 -13.49
N THR A 11 18.02 5.93 -13.74
CA THR A 11 17.98 6.56 -15.06
C THR A 11 18.68 5.72 -16.13
N THR A 12 19.85 5.15 -15.83
CA THR A 12 20.57 4.25 -16.75
C THR A 12 19.79 2.97 -16.98
N PHE A 13 19.28 2.36 -15.90
CA PHE A 13 18.51 1.13 -15.97
C PHE A 13 17.33 1.25 -16.92
N TRP A 14 16.47 2.26 -16.71
CA TRP A 14 15.25 2.44 -17.51
C TRP A 14 15.50 2.87 -18.94
N ARG A 15 16.62 3.54 -19.23
CA ARG A 15 16.90 4.06 -20.58
C ARG A 15 17.77 3.13 -21.43
N HIS A 16 18.52 2.23 -20.80
CA HIS A 16 19.47 1.38 -21.48
C HIS A 16 19.29 -0.10 -21.12
N ASP A 17 19.34 -0.45 -19.84
CA ASP A 17 19.47 -1.85 -19.43
C ASP A 17 18.24 -2.70 -19.69
N ILE A 18 17.04 -2.11 -19.61
CA ILE A 18 15.79 -2.81 -19.96
C ILE A 18 15.78 -3.29 -21.42
N TYR A 19 16.61 -2.70 -22.28
CA TYR A 19 16.74 -3.07 -23.69
C TYR A 19 17.88 -4.06 -23.95
N SER A 20 18.70 -4.36 -22.94
CA SER A 20 19.86 -5.26 -23.07
C SER A 20 19.47 -6.74 -23.08
N GLY A 21 18.27 -7.09 -22.60
CA GLY A 21 17.79 -8.47 -22.46
C GLY A 21 16.53 -8.81 -23.27
N ASN A 22 16.19 -10.09 -23.30
CA ASN A 22 14.89 -10.60 -23.75
C ASN A 22 14.47 -11.79 -22.87
N SER A 23 13.38 -12.49 -23.20
CA SER A 23 12.87 -13.62 -22.40
C SER A 23 13.77 -14.87 -22.39
N LYS A 24 14.88 -14.87 -23.13
CA LYS A 24 15.85 -15.98 -23.14
C LYS A 24 16.98 -15.71 -22.17
N SER A 25 17.29 -16.72 -21.35
CA SER A 25 18.45 -16.67 -20.46
C SER A 25 19.74 -16.47 -21.26
N ASN A 26 20.58 -15.54 -20.80
CA ASN A 26 21.90 -15.28 -21.36
C ASN A 26 22.89 -15.18 -20.19
N PRO A 27 23.78 -16.16 -20.00
CA PRO A 27 24.70 -16.19 -18.85
C PRO A 27 25.69 -15.03 -18.88
N VAL A 28 26.07 -14.53 -20.05
CA VAL A 28 26.98 -13.37 -20.18
C VAL A 28 26.30 -12.09 -19.68
N LEU A 29 25.03 -11.88 -20.04
CA LEU A 29 24.26 -10.75 -19.51
C LEU A 29 23.99 -10.90 -18.02
N GLY A 30 23.77 -12.13 -17.53
CA GLY A 30 23.64 -12.43 -16.11
C GLY A 30 24.86 -11.99 -15.31
N GLU A 31 26.06 -12.45 -15.71
CA GLU A 31 27.32 -12.05 -15.07
C GLU A 31 27.57 -10.54 -15.18
N PHE A 32 27.29 -9.93 -16.34
CA PHE A 32 27.40 -8.47 -16.50
C PHE A 32 26.57 -7.70 -15.47
N PHE A 33 25.30 -8.09 -15.26
CA PHE A 33 24.45 -7.42 -14.27
C PHE A 33 24.85 -7.72 -12.82
N VAL A 34 25.41 -8.90 -12.54
CA VAL A 34 25.98 -9.23 -11.22
C VAL A 34 27.15 -8.29 -10.91
N ASP A 35 28.10 -8.16 -11.83
CA ASP A 35 29.25 -7.26 -11.69
C ASP A 35 28.85 -5.80 -11.59
N LEU A 36 27.87 -5.39 -12.40
CA LEU A 36 27.33 -4.04 -12.39
C LEU A 36 26.66 -3.72 -11.05
N HIS A 37 25.82 -4.61 -10.52
CA HIS A 37 25.24 -4.44 -9.19
C HIS A 37 26.33 -4.32 -8.11
N ALA A 38 27.37 -5.15 -8.17
CA ALA A 38 28.50 -5.09 -7.25
C ALA A 38 29.17 -3.71 -7.26
N GLN A 39 29.34 -3.10 -8.42
CA GLN A 39 29.95 -1.77 -8.59
C GLN A 39 29.01 -0.63 -8.15
N LEU A 40 27.70 -0.75 -8.37
CA LEU A 40 26.70 0.23 -7.93
C LEU A 40 26.65 0.37 -6.41
N HIS A 41 26.99 -0.68 -5.68
CA HIS A 41 27.13 -0.60 -4.23
C HIS A 41 28.21 0.39 -3.75
N GLY A 42 29.10 0.87 -4.63
CA GLY A 42 30.21 1.75 -4.29
C GLY A 42 29.96 3.26 -4.32
N GLY A 43 28.80 3.77 -4.78
CA GLY A 43 28.58 5.22 -4.80
C GLY A 43 27.32 5.79 -5.49
N CYS A 44 26.46 4.95 -6.07
CA CYS A 44 25.20 5.38 -6.68
C CYS A 44 24.00 4.80 -5.92
N SER A 45 22.88 5.51 -5.95
CA SER A 45 21.62 5.01 -5.39
C SER A 45 20.69 4.43 -6.47
N TRP A 46 19.72 3.62 -6.05
CA TRP A 46 18.59 3.20 -6.88
C TRP A 46 17.39 4.09 -6.55
N ASN A 47 17.46 5.39 -6.90
CA ASN A 47 16.49 6.42 -6.50
C ASN A 47 16.37 6.67 -5.00
N GLY A 48 17.48 6.61 -4.27
CA GLY A 48 17.46 6.71 -2.81
C GLY A 48 17.07 8.09 -2.24
N PHE A 49 16.93 9.11 -3.09
CA PHE A 49 16.61 10.49 -2.70
C PHE A 49 15.30 10.99 -3.34
N GLU A 50 14.54 10.11 -4.00
CA GLU A 50 13.22 10.49 -4.48
C GLU A 50 12.28 10.70 -3.29
N HIS A 51 11.53 11.78 -3.32
CA HIS A 51 10.51 12.01 -2.32
C HIS A 51 9.38 11.00 -2.46
N ASN A 52 8.97 10.42 -1.34
CA ASN A 52 7.72 9.68 -1.27
C ASN A 52 6.56 10.56 -1.74
N VAL A 53 5.68 9.96 -2.56
CA VAL A 53 4.49 10.61 -3.12
C VAL A 53 3.24 10.09 -2.44
N PHE A 54 2.25 10.96 -2.27
CA PHE A 54 0.97 10.63 -1.65
C PHE A 54 -0.11 11.39 -2.40
N TYR A 55 -0.92 10.64 -3.14
CA TYR A 55 -1.89 11.20 -4.07
C TYR A 55 -3.27 11.30 -3.42
N LEU A 56 -3.83 12.50 -3.42
CA LEU A 56 -5.23 12.74 -3.11
C LEU A 56 -6.08 12.56 -4.37
N ASN A 57 -7.10 11.72 -4.30
CA ASN A 57 -8.11 11.59 -5.35
C ASN A 57 -9.02 12.82 -5.35
N LEU A 58 -9.11 13.50 -6.49
CA LEU A 58 -10.05 14.57 -6.79
C LEU A 58 -11.17 13.98 -7.67
N PRO A 59 -12.38 13.77 -7.12
CA PRO A 59 -13.44 13.04 -7.83
C PRO A 59 -13.75 13.63 -9.21
N GLY A 60 -13.46 12.85 -10.27
CA GLY A 60 -13.68 13.25 -11.67
C GLY A 60 -12.58 14.13 -12.28
N GLU A 61 -11.59 14.56 -11.50
CA GLU A 61 -10.51 15.45 -11.95
C GLU A 61 -9.13 14.77 -11.94
N GLY A 62 -9.00 13.62 -11.27
CA GLY A 62 -7.78 12.81 -11.24
C GLY A 62 -7.13 12.81 -9.86
N PHE A 63 -5.81 12.85 -9.81
CA PHE A 63 -5.04 12.73 -8.58
C PHE A 63 -4.02 13.86 -8.47
N VAL A 64 -3.82 14.39 -7.25
CA VAL A 64 -2.84 15.43 -6.97
C VAL A 64 -1.88 14.98 -5.87
N ASN A 65 -0.57 15.16 -6.06
CA ASN A 65 0.42 14.84 -5.03
C ASN A 65 0.35 15.86 -3.90
N VAL A 66 -0.03 15.42 -2.70
CA VAL A 66 -0.14 16.24 -1.49
C VAL A 66 0.87 15.82 -0.41
N ALA A 67 1.85 14.97 -0.74
CA ALA A 67 2.80 14.42 0.24
C ALA A 67 3.51 15.49 1.07
N PHE A 68 3.96 16.58 0.42
CA PHE A 68 4.67 17.66 1.10
C PHE A 68 3.75 18.37 2.10
N LEU A 69 2.52 18.68 1.69
CA LEU A 69 1.52 19.36 2.53
C LEU A 69 1.12 18.51 3.74
N LEU A 70 1.09 17.19 3.59
CA LEU A 70 0.74 16.25 4.65
C LEU A 70 1.96 15.77 5.46
N GLY A 71 3.17 16.27 5.17
CA GLY A 71 4.38 15.93 5.91
C GLY A 71 4.89 14.50 5.70
N VAL A 72 4.47 13.84 4.61
CA VAL A 72 4.85 12.44 4.28
C VAL A 72 5.79 12.34 3.08
N SER A 73 6.30 13.47 2.59
CA SER A 73 7.24 13.56 1.46
C SER A 73 8.69 13.26 1.86
N HIS A 74 8.88 12.18 2.62
CA HIS A 74 10.20 11.78 3.08
C HIS A 74 11.11 11.38 1.90
N GLU A 75 12.38 11.76 1.95
CA GLU A 75 13.44 11.32 1.03
C GLU A 75 14.07 10.00 1.51
N PHE A 76 13.25 9.11 2.05
CA PHE A 76 13.70 7.79 2.47
C PHE A 76 13.86 6.91 1.23
N ASP A 77 14.84 6.00 1.23
CA ASP A 77 14.79 4.83 0.34
C ASP A 77 13.72 3.87 0.87
N SER A 78 12.46 4.25 0.62
CA SER A 78 11.26 3.52 0.98
C SER A 78 10.79 2.73 -0.22
N ARG A 79 10.53 1.43 -0.02
CA ARG A 79 9.87 0.62 -1.06
C ARG A 79 8.60 -0.06 -0.59
N MET A 80 8.38 -0.10 0.71
CA MET A 80 7.28 -0.82 1.33
C MET A 80 6.36 0.18 2.01
N VAL A 81 5.06 0.04 1.82
CA VAL A 81 4.03 0.83 2.50
C VAL A 81 2.89 -0.08 2.92
N VAL A 82 2.40 0.11 4.14
CA VAL A 82 1.15 -0.49 4.61
C VAL A 82 0.26 0.64 5.12
N GLY A 83 -0.88 0.82 4.46
CA GLY A 83 -1.97 1.67 4.94
C GLY A 83 -2.92 0.88 5.85
N ALA A 84 -3.01 1.25 7.12
CA ALA A 84 -3.97 0.66 8.05
C ALA A 84 -4.27 1.63 9.19
N ASP A 85 -5.45 1.53 9.76
CA ASP A 85 -5.82 2.23 11.00
C ASP A 85 -5.29 1.41 12.19
N PHE A 86 -4.10 1.78 12.70
CA PHE A 86 -3.38 0.95 13.68
C PHE A 86 -3.92 1.12 15.10
N ASP A 87 -4.55 2.25 15.41
CA ASP A 87 -5.16 2.52 16.71
C ASP A 87 -6.69 2.44 16.72
N ALA A 88 -7.29 2.08 15.58
CA ALA A 88 -8.72 1.84 15.38
C ALA A 88 -9.60 3.08 15.62
N ASP A 89 -9.08 4.26 15.30
CA ASP A 89 -9.77 5.54 15.50
C ASP A 89 -10.54 6.05 14.26
N GLY A 90 -10.46 5.31 13.16
CA GLY A 90 -11.10 5.63 11.90
C GLY A 90 -10.25 6.39 10.91
N ARG A 91 -9.01 6.74 11.26
CA ARG A 91 -8.08 7.47 10.40
C ARG A 91 -6.94 6.54 9.98
N PRO A 92 -6.93 6.03 8.74
CA PRO A 92 -5.84 5.18 8.29
C PRO A 92 -4.49 5.88 8.42
N ASP A 93 -3.54 5.19 9.04
CA ASP A 93 -2.14 5.56 9.20
C ASP A 93 -1.28 4.91 8.10
N LEU A 94 0.02 5.24 8.08
CA LEU A 94 0.99 4.62 7.19
C LEU A 94 2.12 3.97 7.99
N LEU A 95 2.49 2.75 7.64
CA LEU A 95 3.74 2.11 8.04
C LEU A 95 4.64 2.05 6.81
N VAL A 96 5.77 2.76 6.83
CA VAL A 96 6.73 2.81 5.72
C VAL A 96 8.10 2.34 6.17
N THR A 97 8.83 1.67 5.27
CA THR A 97 10.23 1.30 5.54
C THR A 97 11.19 2.40 5.08
N GLN A 98 12.34 2.48 5.73
CA GLN A 98 13.50 3.22 5.23
C GLN A 98 14.68 2.28 5.22
N LEU A 99 15.26 2.07 4.04
CA LEU A 99 16.51 1.35 3.90
C LEU A 99 17.68 2.32 4.09
N SER A 100 18.42 2.17 5.20
CA SER A 100 19.57 2.99 5.53
C SER A 100 20.86 2.19 5.33
N ALA A 101 21.69 2.60 4.37
CA ALA A 101 22.96 1.94 4.06
C ALA A 101 24.18 2.79 4.50
N LYS A 102 24.17 3.28 5.75
CA LYS A 102 25.28 4.04 6.35
C LYS A 102 26.35 3.10 6.91
N ASN A 103 27.63 3.39 6.65
CA ASN A 103 28.81 2.73 7.25
C ASN A 103 28.90 1.20 7.11
N ARG A 104 29.05 0.68 5.88
CA ARG A 104 29.27 -0.75 5.54
C ARG A 104 28.20 -1.75 6.03
N GLY A 105 27.15 -1.29 6.71
CA GLY A 105 25.96 -2.08 7.05
C GLY A 105 24.71 -1.49 6.39
N SER A 106 23.71 -2.34 6.16
CA SER A 106 22.35 -1.93 5.81
C SER A 106 21.42 -2.21 6.99
N SER A 107 20.64 -1.22 7.41
CA SER A 107 19.55 -1.38 8.37
C SER A 107 18.24 -0.99 7.72
N GLU A 108 17.17 -1.70 8.06
CA GLU A 108 15.80 -1.31 7.71
C GLU A 108 15.15 -0.70 8.94
N LEU A 109 14.70 0.55 8.79
CA LEU A 109 13.91 1.25 9.80
C LEU A 109 12.43 1.15 9.41
N LEU A 110 11.57 1.05 10.41
CA LEU A 110 10.11 1.13 10.26
C LEU A 110 9.63 2.45 10.83
N HIS A 111 8.86 3.19 10.04
CA HIS A 111 8.24 4.45 10.44
C HIS A 111 6.73 4.26 10.47
N LEU A 112 6.15 4.33 11.65
CA LEU A 112 4.70 4.45 11.82
C LEU A 112 4.35 5.94 11.81
N ILE A 113 3.66 6.36 10.76
CA ILE A 113 3.19 7.73 10.54
C ILE A 113 1.72 7.76 10.89
N LYS A 114 1.41 8.29 12.08
CA LYS A 114 0.04 8.40 12.56
C LYS A 114 -0.73 9.52 11.87
N ASN A 115 -1.96 9.24 11.47
CA ASN A 115 -2.86 10.21 10.90
C ASN A 115 -3.62 10.96 11.99
N ASN A 116 -3.14 12.18 12.29
CA ASN A 116 -3.80 13.08 13.23
C ASN A 116 -4.68 14.14 12.55
N TRP A 117 -4.99 13.98 11.26
CA TRP A 117 -5.86 14.91 10.56
C TRP A 117 -7.28 14.80 11.13
N GLU A 118 -7.77 15.85 11.77
CA GLU A 118 -9.13 15.85 12.32
C GLU A 118 -10.17 15.81 11.19
N THR A 119 -11.05 14.81 11.24
CA THR A 119 -12.14 14.65 10.27
C THR A 119 -13.47 14.52 11.01
N SER A 120 -14.50 15.19 10.52
CA SER A 120 -15.90 15.00 10.97
C SER A 120 -16.63 13.89 10.20
N GLY A 121 -15.93 13.24 9.27
CA GLY A 121 -16.44 12.18 8.43
C GLY A 121 -16.69 10.90 9.21
N SER A 122 -17.80 10.24 8.91
CA SER A 122 -18.06 8.88 9.35
C SER A 122 -17.27 7.88 8.51
N TRP A 123 -17.07 6.69 9.06
CA TRP A 123 -16.38 5.59 8.39
C TRP A 123 -17.04 4.27 8.74
N ILE A 124 -16.69 3.20 8.05
CA ILE A 124 -17.02 1.82 8.46
C ILE A 124 -15.87 0.92 8.06
N GLY A 125 -15.49 0.02 8.95
CA GLY A 125 -14.46 -0.97 8.67
C GLY A 125 -14.97 -2.39 8.80
N VAL A 126 -14.32 -3.32 8.11
CA VAL A 126 -14.54 -4.76 8.30
C VAL A 126 -13.21 -5.49 8.34
N ARG A 127 -13.02 -6.29 9.39
CA ARG A 127 -11.93 -7.26 9.51
C ARG A 127 -12.45 -8.60 9.00
N LEU A 128 -11.80 -9.13 7.97
CA LEU A 128 -12.14 -10.43 7.41
C LEU A 128 -11.28 -11.49 8.07
N ARG A 129 -11.92 -12.56 8.54
CA ARG A 129 -11.24 -13.74 9.03
C ARG A 129 -11.70 -14.94 8.22
N GLY A 130 -10.75 -15.59 7.56
CA GLY A 130 -11.03 -16.80 6.80
C GLY A 130 -11.24 -18.01 7.71
N ARG A 131 -11.50 -19.15 7.09
CA ARG A 131 -11.51 -20.47 7.73
C ARG A 131 -10.81 -21.48 6.82
N PRO A 132 -10.50 -22.71 7.27
CA PRO A 132 -9.85 -23.70 6.41
C PRO A 132 -10.57 -23.84 5.06
N GLY A 133 -9.84 -23.68 3.97
CA GLY A 133 -10.37 -23.73 2.60
C GLY A 133 -11.00 -22.43 2.06
N ILE A 134 -11.13 -21.38 2.87
CA ILE A 134 -11.68 -20.07 2.45
C ILE A 134 -10.79 -18.94 2.95
N SER A 135 -10.03 -18.34 2.03
CA SER A 135 -9.15 -17.20 2.30
C SER A 135 -9.94 -15.88 2.29
N PRO A 136 -9.56 -14.89 3.12
CA PRO A 136 -9.98 -13.50 2.93
C PRO A 136 -9.46 -12.88 1.63
N LEU A 137 -8.28 -13.32 1.16
CA LEU A 137 -7.72 -12.83 -0.09
C LEU A 137 -8.60 -13.27 -1.27
N GLY A 138 -8.88 -12.34 -2.17
CA GLY A 138 -9.83 -12.49 -3.27
C GLY A 138 -11.28 -12.23 -2.89
N ALA A 139 -11.61 -11.97 -1.62
CA ALA A 139 -12.96 -11.58 -1.23
C ALA A 139 -13.30 -10.18 -1.74
N MET A 140 -14.57 -9.96 -2.09
CA MET A 140 -15.10 -8.67 -2.50
C MET A 140 -15.96 -8.11 -1.38
N VAL A 141 -15.54 -7.00 -0.79
CA VAL A 141 -16.32 -6.28 0.22
C VAL A 141 -17.13 -5.19 -0.47
N LYS A 142 -18.43 -5.13 -0.19
CA LYS A 142 -19.35 -4.16 -0.75
C LYS A 142 -20.17 -3.52 0.37
N ILE A 143 -20.31 -2.20 0.32
CA ILE A 143 -21.28 -1.48 1.15
C ILE A 143 -22.30 -0.75 0.28
N LYS A 144 -23.53 -0.68 0.76
CA LYS A 144 -24.61 0.13 0.17
C LYS A 144 -25.00 1.23 1.14
N THR A 145 -25.03 2.48 0.68
CA THR A 145 -25.41 3.66 1.47
C THR A 145 -26.12 4.68 0.59
N GLY A 146 -27.44 4.80 0.77
CA GLY A 146 -28.29 5.57 -0.12
C GLY A 146 -28.13 5.09 -1.57
N ASP A 147 -27.87 6.02 -2.47
CA ASP A 147 -27.69 5.73 -3.90
C ASP A 147 -26.29 5.23 -4.27
N LYS A 148 -25.39 5.11 -3.29
CA LYS A 148 -23.99 4.70 -3.52
C LYS A 148 -23.79 3.24 -3.17
N THR A 149 -23.03 2.57 -4.03
CA THR A 149 -22.41 1.28 -3.76
C THR A 149 -20.91 1.46 -3.83
N LEU A 150 -20.21 1.17 -2.73
CA LEU A 150 -18.75 1.17 -2.69
C LEU A 150 -18.27 -0.28 -2.60
N ILE A 151 -17.24 -0.60 -3.38
CA ILE A 151 -16.71 -1.95 -3.50
C ILE A 151 -15.19 -1.89 -3.30
N HIS A 152 -14.67 -2.83 -2.53
CA HIS A 152 -13.24 -2.98 -2.29
C HIS A 152 -12.85 -4.47 -2.39
N PRO A 153 -12.02 -4.86 -3.37
CA PRO A 153 -11.43 -6.20 -3.40
C PRO A 153 -10.38 -6.32 -2.29
N VAL A 154 -10.26 -7.49 -1.68
CA VAL A 154 -9.15 -7.81 -0.78
C VAL A 154 -8.06 -8.48 -1.60
N THR A 155 -6.97 -7.77 -1.85
CA THR A 155 -5.87 -8.21 -2.72
C THR A 155 -4.62 -8.57 -1.94
N SER A 156 -3.70 -9.25 -2.61
CA SER A 156 -2.30 -9.35 -2.20
C SER A 156 -1.40 -8.74 -3.28
N GLY A 157 -0.17 -8.38 -2.90
CA GLY A 157 0.79 -7.79 -3.84
C GLY A 157 0.51 -6.33 -4.20
N ASP A 158 -0.25 -5.61 -3.36
CA ASP A 158 -0.52 -4.17 -3.47
C ASP A 158 0.49 -3.30 -2.69
N SER A 159 1.60 -3.90 -2.24
CA SER A 159 2.83 -3.24 -1.82
C SER A 159 4.03 -4.14 -2.15
N LEU A 160 5.22 -3.56 -2.32
CA LEU A 160 6.44 -4.34 -2.46
C LEU A 160 6.79 -5.01 -1.12
N TRP A 161 6.97 -6.33 -1.12
CA TRP A 161 7.44 -7.15 0.03
C TRP A 161 6.68 -6.95 1.36
N ALA A 162 5.54 -6.28 1.33
CA ALA A 162 4.65 -6.04 2.46
C ALA A 162 3.23 -6.39 2.05
N GLN A 163 2.38 -6.61 3.05
CA GLN A 163 0.99 -7.00 2.85
C GLN A 163 0.10 -6.18 3.76
N HIS A 164 -0.88 -5.50 3.18
CA HIS A 164 -1.96 -4.87 3.93
C HIS A 164 -2.76 -5.92 4.70
N PRO A 165 -3.28 -5.59 5.90
CA PRO A 165 -4.13 -6.52 6.64
C PRO A 165 -5.40 -6.84 5.84
N ALA A 166 -6.03 -7.99 6.13
CA ALA A 166 -7.36 -8.34 5.60
C ALA A 166 -8.47 -7.52 6.28
N ILE A 167 -8.32 -6.20 6.22
CA ILE A 167 -9.21 -5.19 6.79
C ILE A 167 -9.54 -4.22 5.66
N VAL A 168 -10.83 -3.99 5.44
CA VAL A 168 -11.30 -2.98 4.49
C VAL A 168 -11.86 -1.81 5.29
N HIS A 169 -11.50 -0.59 4.89
CA HIS A 169 -12.01 0.66 5.44
C HIS A 169 -12.72 1.45 4.34
N PHE A 170 -13.89 1.99 4.66
CA PHE A 170 -14.60 2.94 3.81
C PHE A 170 -14.79 4.26 4.56
N GLY A 171 -14.28 5.34 3.98
CA GLY A 171 -14.69 6.70 4.36
C GLY A 171 -16.10 6.99 3.82
N LEU A 172 -17.01 7.42 4.70
CA LEU A 172 -18.40 7.71 4.38
C LEU A 172 -18.68 9.22 4.30
N GLY A 173 -17.73 10.06 4.72
CA GLY A 173 -17.93 11.51 4.78
C GLY A 173 -19.11 11.86 5.69
N ASN A 174 -20.08 12.63 5.20
CA ASN A 174 -21.22 13.05 6.01
C ASN A 174 -22.31 11.98 6.17
N LEU A 175 -22.22 10.85 5.46
CA LEU A 175 -23.21 9.77 5.54
C LEU A 175 -23.15 9.10 6.91
N LYS A 176 -24.31 8.94 7.55
CA LYS A 176 -24.43 8.39 8.91
C LYS A 176 -24.96 6.97 8.98
N THR A 177 -25.39 6.42 7.86
CA THR A 177 -25.98 5.08 7.78
C THR A 177 -25.44 4.31 6.60
N VAL A 178 -25.36 2.99 6.78
CA VAL A 178 -25.05 2.01 5.74
C VAL A 178 -26.19 1.00 5.78
N GLU A 179 -26.81 0.74 4.63
CA GLU A 179 -27.91 -0.22 4.52
C GLU A 179 -27.38 -1.65 4.64
N THR A 180 -26.29 -1.94 3.93
CA THR A 180 -25.71 -3.29 3.89
C THR A 180 -24.18 -3.24 3.86
N LEU A 181 -23.56 -4.20 4.55
CA LEU A 181 -22.17 -4.61 4.38
C LEU A 181 -22.17 -6.07 3.96
N GLU A 182 -21.65 -6.35 2.76
CA GLU A 182 -21.63 -7.66 2.14
C GLU A 182 -20.20 -8.07 1.80
N ILE A 183 -19.86 -9.33 2.06
CA ILE A 183 -18.57 -9.93 1.74
C ILE A 183 -18.85 -11.15 0.88
N ASN A 184 -18.42 -11.09 -0.38
CA ASN A 184 -18.44 -12.23 -1.30
C ASN A 184 -17.07 -12.91 -1.24
N TRP A 185 -17.04 -14.13 -0.72
CA TRP A 185 -15.81 -14.90 -0.51
C TRP A 185 -15.37 -15.61 -1.79
N GLY A 186 -14.09 -15.99 -1.87
CA GLY A 186 -13.52 -16.63 -3.06
C GLY A 186 -14.15 -17.98 -3.44
N ASN A 187 -14.90 -18.61 -2.54
CA ASN A 187 -15.65 -19.85 -2.79
C ASN A 187 -17.10 -19.60 -3.27
N GLY A 188 -17.50 -18.35 -3.49
CA GLY A 188 -18.87 -17.97 -3.89
C GLY A 188 -19.85 -17.80 -2.73
N GLU A 189 -19.42 -18.00 -1.49
CA GLU A 189 -20.25 -17.74 -0.31
C GLU A 189 -20.40 -16.23 -0.06
N THR A 190 -21.50 -15.84 0.59
CA THR A 190 -21.76 -14.44 0.96
C THR A 190 -22.06 -14.31 2.45
N THR A 191 -21.31 -13.45 3.13
CA THR A 191 -21.63 -12.96 4.48
C THR A 191 -22.20 -11.56 4.38
N ARG A 192 -23.31 -11.29 5.09
CA ARG A 192 -24.00 -9.99 5.03
C ARG A 192 -24.41 -9.51 6.41
N ILE A 193 -24.21 -8.21 6.64
CA ILE A 193 -24.64 -7.48 7.84
C ILE A 193 -25.62 -6.40 7.39
N GLU A 194 -26.84 -6.47 7.90
CA GLU A 194 -27.89 -5.47 7.67
C GLU A 194 -27.74 -4.31 8.66
N ASN A 195 -27.89 -3.08 8.17
CA ASN A 195 -27.83 -1.85 8.95
C ASN A 195 -26.62 -1.80 9.91
N PRO A 196 -25.38 -2.08 9.45
CA PRO A 196 -24.23 -2.09 10.32
C PRO A 196 -23.99 -0.71 10.93
N LYS A 197 -23.60 -0.67 12.20
CA LYS A 197 -23.18 0.57 12.86
C LYS A 197 -21.95 1.15 12.14
N VAL A 198 -21.97 2.46 11.91
CA VAL A 198 -20.82 3.23 11.42
C VAL A 198 -19.85 3.55 12.57
N ASN A 199 -18.67 4.04 12.22
CA ASN A 199 -17.56 4.44 13.10
C ASN A 199 -17.01 3.30 13.95
N GLN A 200 -16.99 2.08 13.40
CA GLN A 200 -16.40 0.92 14.03
C GLN A 200 -15.97 -0.13 13.00
N TYR A 201 -15.13 -1.05 13.45
CA TYR A 201 -14.82 -2.27 12.74
C TYR A 201 -15.84 -3.38 13.06
N HIS A 202 -16.32 -4.05 12.02
CA HIS A 202 -17.08 -5.30 12.11
C HIS A 202 -16.15 -6.49 11.87
N LEU A 203 -16.47 -7.66 12.44
CA LEU A 203 -15.80 -8.91 12.12
C LEU A 203 -16.67 -9.72 11.17
N ALA A 204 -16.10 -10.14 10.03
CA ALA A 204 -16.79 -11.01 9.08
C ALA A 204 -16.02 -12.31 8.89
N GLN A 205 -16.76 -13.42 8.85
CA GLN A 205 -16.25 -14.76 8.58
C GLN A 205 -17.21 -15.47 7.61
N PRO A 206 -16.70 -16.37 6.75
CA PRO A 206 -17.57 -17.30 6.03
C PRO A 206 -18.24 -18.24 7.04
N LYS A 207 -19.48 -18.62 6.74
CA LYS A 207 -20.29 -19.61 7.46
C LYS A 207 -19.65 -20.99 7.40
#